data_AF-A0A9D1WSP9-F1
#
_entry.id   AF-A0A9D1WSP9-F1
#
_cell.length_a   1.000
_cell.length_b   1.000
_cell.length_c   1.000
_cell.angle_alpha   90.00
_cell.angle_beta   90.00
_cell.angle_gamma   90.00
#
_symmetry.space_group_name_H-M   'P 1'
#
loop_
_entity.id
_entity.type
_entity.pdbx_description
1 polymer ?
#
loop_
_entity_poly.entity_id
_entity_poly.type
_entity_poly.pdbx_seq_one_letter_code
_entity_poly.pdbx_strand_id
1 'polypeptide(L)'
;VEFLDVDEAHLFGNSEVFRHKSSQVTPPWVETAVVVYPSRGTMRIGVWLHDNIEGNRIRIHYYAQKPERDTRRMLENRQVSVRIIPEVSRLGKREQMRFRAVVQGSEDKNVVWAVKDEGGGAIDQNGIYQAPETADTYEITATSTADGSVSASAYVIVE
;
A
#
# COMPACT_ATOMS: atom_id res chain seq x y z
N VAL A 1 -5.06 16.32 -8.49
CA VAL A 1 -3.98 17.15 -7.94
C VAL A 1 -3.65 18.19 -9.00
N GLU A 2 -3.65 19.46 -8.61
CA GLU A 2 -3.07 20.57 -9.39
C GLU A 2 -1.55 20.39 -9.45
N PHE A 3 -0.99 20.65 -10.64
CA PHE A 3 0.40 20.39 -10.99
C PHE A 3 1.28 21.58 -10.56
N LEU A 4 2.34 21.30 -9.79
CA LEU A 4 3.31 22.31 -9.35
C LEU A 4 4.39 22.62 -10.38
N ASP A 5 4.43 21.85 -11.48
CA ASP A 5 5.28 22.12 -12.62
C ASP A 5 4.49 21.82 -13.91
N VAL A 6 4.23 22.86 -14.70
CA VAL A 6 3.24 22.83 -15.80
C VAL A 6 3.85 22.36 -17.13
N ASP A 7 5.17 22.20 -17.16
CA ASP A 7 5.94 21.94 -18.38
C ASP A 7 6.46 20.49 -18.52
N GLU A 8 6.24 19.62 -17.53
CA GLU A 8 6.65 18.21 -17.60
C GLU A 8 5.51 17.32 -18.10
N ALA A 9 5.69 16.73 -19.29
CA ALA A 9 4.71 15.80 -19.85
C ALA A 9 4.73 14.46 -19.08
N HIS A 10 3.62 14.14 -18.41
CA HIS A 10 3.45 12.87 -17.71
C HIS A 10 2.59 11.90 -18.52
N LEU A 11 3.14 10.71 -18.81
CA LEU A 11 2.47 9.67 -19.58
C LEU A 11 1.89 8.58 -18.68
N PHE A 12 0.62 8.23 -18.90
CA PHE A 12 -0.06 7.12 -18.22
C PHE A 12 -0.83 6.26 -19.24
N GLY A 13 -0.73 4.92 -19.14
CA GLY A 13 -1.48 3.97 -19.97
C GLY A 13 -0.65 3.27 -21.06
N ASN A 14 -1.32 2.67 -22.04
CA ASN A 14 -0.67 1.89 -23.11
C ASN A 14 0.31 2.76 -23.92
N SER A 15 1.61 2.49 -23.75
CA SER A 15 2.71 3.18 -24.46
C SER A 15 2.64 3.05 -25.98
N GLU A 16 1.95 2.03 -26.51
CA GLU A 16 1.77 1.86 -27.96
C GLU A 16 0.94 2.99 -28.60
N VAL A 17 0.13 3.71 -27.82
CA VAL A 17 -0.61 4.89 -28.30
C VAL A 17 0.35 6.01 -28.75
N PHE A 18 1.58 6.04 -28.22
CA PHE A 18 2.60 7.05 -28.55
C PHE A 18 3.68 6.54 -29.51
N ARG A 19 3.61 5.27 -29.95
CA ARG A 19 4.55 4.74 -30.96
C ARG A 19 4.39 5.40 -32.33
N HIS A 20 3.32 6.17 -32.57
CA HIS A 20 3.18 6.94 -33.81
C HIS A 20 3.12 8.46 -33.60
N LYS A 21 4.22 9.08 -34.05
CA LYS A 21 4.45 10.47 -34.43
C LYS A 21 4.47 11.50 -33.29
N SER A 22 5.70 11.98 -33.01
CA SER A 22 6.09 13.24 -32.36
C SER A 22 6.31 13.32 -30.84
N SER A 23 6.40 12.20 -30.11
CA SER A 23 6.93 12.21 -28.74
C SER A 23 8.46 12.05 -28.74
N GLN A 24 9.20 12.99 -28.13
CA GLN A 24 10.66 12.86 -27.88
C GLN A 24 10.98 11.91 -26.72
N VAL A 25 9.95 11.48 -25.97
CA VAL A 25 10.07 10.51 -24.90
C VAL A 25 9.83 9.13 -25.50
N THR A 26 10.82 8.24 -25.41
CA THR A 26 10.64 6.80 -25.62
C THR A 26 10.34 6.18 -24.25
N PRO A 27 9.06 6.10 -23.84
CA PRO A 27 8.71 5.43 -22.60
C PRO A 27 9.10 3.95 -22.73
N PRO A 28 9.59 3.33 -21.65
CA PRO A 28 9.82 1.90 -21.67
C PRO A 28 8.52 1.15 -21.91
N TRP A 29 8.61 0.06 -22.66
CA TRP A 29 7.49 -0.85 -22.81
C TRP A 29 7.27 -1.59 -21.49
N VAL A 30 6.12 -1.31 -20.87
CA VAL A 30 5.71 -1.92 -19.61
C VAL A 30 4.29 -2.45 -19.70
N GLU A 31 4.01 -3.52 -18.98
CA GLU A 31 2.66 -3.95 -18.65
C GLU A 31 2.35 -3.63 -17.19
N THR A 32 1.13 -3.17 -16.93
CA THR A 32 0.68 -2.86 -15.57
C THR A 32 -0.61 -3.59 -15.26
N ALA A 33 -0.70 -4.18 -14.08
CA ALA A 33 -1.92 -4.76 -13.55
C ALA A 33 -2.13 -4.29 -12.10
N VAL A 34 -3.39 -4.12 -11.69
CA VAL A 34 -3.72 -3.76 -10.32
C VAL A 34 -4.68 -4.79 -9.74
N VAL A 35 -4.35 -5.32 -8.56
CA VAL A 35 -5.27 -6.13 -7.75
C VAL A 35 -5.76 -5.26 -6.60
N VAL A 36 -7.05 -5.00 -6.53
CA VAL A 36 -7.67 -4.15 -5.48
C VAL A 36 -8.40 -5.02 -4.47
N TYR A 37 -8.28 -4.68 -3.19
CA TYR A 37 -8.95 -5.36 -2.08
C TYR A 37 -9.87 -4.38 -1.31
N PRO A 38 -11.11 -4.14 -1.78
CA PRO A 38 -11.98 -3.07 -1.26
C PRO A 38 -12.41 -3.22 0.21
N SER A 39 -12.40 -4.45 0.73
CA SER A 39 -12.67 -4.74 2.15
C SER A 39 -11.49 -4.38 3.05
N ARG A 40 -10.26 -4.36 2.52
CA ARG A 40 -9.02 -4.01 3.23
C ARG A 40 -8.59 -2.56 3.00
N GLY A 41 -9.10 -1.92 1.94
CA GLY A 41 -8.62 -0.61 1.52
C GLY A 41 -7.22 -0.64 0.90
N THR A 42 -6.73 -1.82 0.52
CA THR A 42 -5.39 -2.00 -0.07
C THR A 42 -5.46 -2.36 -1.54
N MET A 43 -4.35 -2.17 -2.24
CA MET A 43 -4.16 -2.65 -3.61
C MET A 43 -2.70 -3.02 -3.86
N ARG A 44 -2.46 -3.91 -4.82
CA ARG A 44 -1.13 -4.26 -5.33
C ARG A 44 -1.03 -3.79 -6.77
N ILE A 45 0.02 -3.04 -7.10
CA ILE A 45 0.32 -2.63 -8.46
C ILE A 45 1.49 -3.49 -8.95
N GLY A 46 1.24 -4.31 -9.94
CA GLY A 46 2.27 -5.05 -10.67
C GLY A 46 2.75 -4.23 -11.87
N VAL A 47 4.08 -4.15 -12.04
CA VAL A 47 4.71 -3.53 -13.21
C VAL A 47 5.68 -4.55 -13.79
N TRP A 48 5.46 -4.96 -15.03
CA TRP A 48 6.37 -5.80 -15.79
C TRP A 48 7.10 -4.92 -16.81
N LEU A 49 8.43 -4.90 -16.75
CA LEU A 49 9.28 -4.23 -17.74
C LEU A 49 9.63 -5.21 -18.85
N HIS A 50 9.29 -4.89 -20.10
CA HIS A 50 9.74 -5.68 -21.25
C HIS A 50 11.07 -5.19 -21.80
N ASP A 51 11.34 -3.89 -21.66
CA ASP A 51 12.61 -3.29 -22.04
C ASP A 51 13.66 -3.42 -20.92
N ASN A 52 14.93 -3.52 -21.31
CA ASN A 52 16.04 -3.33 -20.39
C ASN A 52 16.33 -1.84 -20.26
N ILE A 53 16.10 -1.28 -19.07
CA ILE A 53 16.16 0.15 -18.81
C ILE A 53 17.29 0.41 -17.82
N GLU A 54 18.12 1.43 -18.07
CA GLU A 54 19.11 1.87 -17.09
C GLU A 54 18.42 2.45 -15.85
N GLY A 55 18.81 1.96 -14.67
CA GLY A 55 18.28 2.37 -13.38
C GLY A 55 17.68 1.20 -12.59
N ASN A 56 17.43 1.44 -11.30
CA ASN A 56 16.92 0.42 -10.37
C ASN A 56 15.61 0.83 -9.66
N ARG A 57 14.95 1.91 -10.12
CA ARG A 57 13.74 2.43 -9.48
C ARG A 57 12.68 2.86 -10.50
N ILE A 58 11.47 2.35 -10.33
CA ILE A 58 10.26 2.83 -10.97
C ILE A 58 9.47 3.66 -9.95
N ARG A 59 9.06 4.88 -10.32
CA ARG A 59 8.14 5.69 -9.50
C ARG A 59 6.72 5.49 -10.02
N ILE A 60 5.82 5.04 -9.15
CA ILE A 60 4.40 4.85 -9.47
C ILE A 60 3.59 5.95 -8.78
N HIS A 61 2.89 6.77 -9.57
CA HIS A 61 1.89 7.71 -9.07
C HIS A 61 0.51 7.08 -9.21
N TYR A 62 -0.24 6.98 -8.10
CA TYR A 62 -1.58 6.40 -8.10
C TYR A 62 -2.57 7.26 -7.32
N TYR A 63 -3.85 7.12 -7.68
CA TYR A 63 -4.98 7.63 -6.91
C TYR A 63 -6.03 6.53 -6.78
N ALA A 64 -6.52 6.30 -5.57
CA ALA A 64 -7.59 5.35 -5.28
C ALA A 64 -8.63 6.03 -4.38
N GLN A 65 -9.90 5.93 -4.76
CA GLN A 65 -11.01 6.45 -3.97
C GLN A 65 -12.10 5.39 -3.91
N LYS A 66 -12.62 5.14 -2.71
CA LYS A 66 -13.82 4.34 -2.48
C LYS A 66 -15.00 5.30 -2.26
N PRO A 67 -15.87 5.55 -3.25
CA PRO A 67 -17.01 6.43 -3.07
C PRO A 67 -18.05 5.71 -2.19
N GLU A 68 -18.23 6.16 -0.96
CA GLU A 68 -19.34 5.71 -0.11
C GLU A 68 -20.61 6.46 -0.50
N ARG A 69 -21.63 5.72 -0.96
CA ARG A 69 -22.96 6.27 -1.27
C ARG A 69 -23.89 6.37 -0.05
N ASP A 70 -23.50 5.77 1.07
CA ASP A 70 -24.35 5.67 2.26
C ASP A 70 -23.97 6.72 3.30
N THR A 71 -24.48 7.93 3.11
CA THR A 71 -24.27 9.05 4.04
C THR A 71 -24.80 8.79 5.45
N ARG A 72 -25.73 7.83 5.65
CA ARG A 72 -26.17 7.43 7.01
C ARG A 72 -25.07 6.73 7.79
N ARG A 73 -24.31 5.83 7.17
CA ARG A 73 -23.13 5.20 7.80
C ARG A 73 -22.02 6.21 8.12
N MET A 74 -21.87 7.25 7.29
CA MET A 74 -20.92 8.34 7.56
C MET A 74 -21.35 9.26 8.71
N LEU A 75 -22.66 9.38 8.96
CA LEU A 75 -23.23 10.22 10.02
C LEU A 75 -23.42 9.47 11.36
N GLU A 76 -23.63 8.16 11.33
CA GLU A 76 -23.81 7.31 12.52
C GLU A 76 -22.49 6.81 13.12
N ASN A 77 -21.41 6.77 12.34
CA ASN A 77 -20.12 6.29 12.84
C ASN A 77 -19.37 7.42 13.55
N ARG A 78 -19.20 7.32 14.88
CA ARG A 78 -18.06 7.97 15.56
C ARG A 78 -16.81 7.38 14.92
N GLN A 79 -16.32 8.00 13.85
CA GLN A 79 -15.37 7.42 12.91
C GLN A 79 -14.12 6.91 13.62
N VAL A 80 -14.16 5.64 14.04
CA VAL A 80 -12.98 4.94 14.50
C VAL A 80 -12.09 4.81 13.27
N SER A 81 -10.86 5.28 13.38
CA SER A 81 -9.87 5.14 12.33
C SER A 81 -8.60 4.56 12.92
N VAL A 82 -7.90 3.75 12.13
CA VAL A 82 -6.64 3.12 12.52
C VAL A 82 -5.57 3.51 11.50
N ARG A 83 -4.36 3.80 11.96
CA ARG A 83 -3.17 3.95 11.11
C ARG A 83 -2.00 3.20 11.72
N ILE A 84 -1.19 2.54 10.90
CA ILE A 84 0.06 1.89 11.33
C ILE A 84 1.26 2.77 10.97
N ILE A 85 2.24 2.84 11.86
CA ILE A 85 3.51 3.56 11.66
C ILE A 85 4.67 2.62 12.02
N PRO A 86 5.67 2.44 11.15
CA PRO A 86 5.70 2.88 9.75
C PRO A 86 4.71 2.11 8.86
N GLU A 87 4.29 2.72 7.73
CA GLU A 87 3.38 2.07 6.76
C GLU A 87 4.14 1.15 5.79
N VAL A 88 5.40 1.47 5.50
CA VAL A 88 6.30 0.64 4.69
C VAL A 88 7.67 0.55 5.38
N SER A 89 8.24 -0.64 5.45
CA SER A 89 9.58 -0.90 6.01
C SER A 89 10.37 -1.85 5.13
N ARG A 90 11.70 -1.76 5.21
CA ARG A 90 12.64 -2.74 4.64
C ARG A 90 13.37 -3.42 5.78
N LEU A 91 13.46 -4.73 5.75
CA LEU A 91 14.13 -5.54 6.76
C LEU A 91 14.97 -6.63 6.12
N GLY A 92 16.08 -6.97 6.77
CA GLY A 92 16.78 -8.21 6.49
C GLY A 92 16.00 -9.42 6.99
N LYS A 93 16.34 -10.58 6.44
CA LYS A 93 15.81 -11.88 6.91
C LYS A 93 15.95 -12.02 8.43
N ARG A 94 14.88 -12.47 9.08
CA ARG A 94 14.79 -12.67 10.54
C ARG A 94 14.97 -11.41 11.40
N GLU A 95 15.10 -10.24 10.79
CA GLU A 95 15.17 -8.96 11.51
C GLU A 95 13.82 -8.64 12.16
N GLN A 96 13.86 -7.81 13.20
CA GLN A 96 12.68 -7.36 13.92
C GLN A 96 12.44 -5.86 13.73
N MET A 97 11.17 -5.49 13.64
CA MET A 97 10.73 -4.09 13.61
C MET A 97 9.52 -3.90 14.49
N ARG A 98 9.44 -2.73 15.12
CA ARG A 98 8.27 -2.33 15.90
C ARG A 98 7.32 -1.49 15.05
N PHE A 99 6.08 -1.92 14.99
CA PHE A 99 4.95 -1.18 14.44
C PHE A 99 4.12 -0.58 15.56
N ARG A 100 3.59 0.61 15.32
CA ARG A 100 2.65 1.29 16.22
C ARG A 100 1.34 1.53 15.49
N ALA A 101 0.23 1.10 16.08
CA ALA A 101 -1.10 1.49 15.66
C ALA A 101 -1.54 2.77 16.39
N VAL A 102 -2.23 3.66 15.67
CA VAL A 102 -2.88 4.85 16.21
C VAL A 102 -4.36 4.74 15.93
N VAL A 103 -5.16 4.61 16.98
CA VAL A 103 -6.63 4.57 16.92
C VAL A 103 -7.20 5.94 17.26
N GLN A 104 -8.03 6.52 16.39
CA GLN A 104 -8.77 7.76 16.65
C GLN A 104 -10.27 7.46 16.73
N GLY A 105 -11.07 8.41 17.24
CA GLY A 105 -12.53 8.26 17.31
C GLY A 105 -13.08 7.35 18.43
N SER A 106 -12.22 6.61 19.15
CA SER A 106 -12.59 5.75 20.29
C SER A 106 -11.75 6.04 21.53
N GLU A 107 -12.27 5.74 22.73
CA GLU A 107 -11.49 5.70 23.98
C GLU A 107 -10.63 4.43 24.06
N ASP A 108 -11.11 3.32 23.50
CA ASP A 108 -10.33 2.10 23.36
C ASP A 108 -9.32 2.26 22.22
N LYS A 109 -8.03 2.19 22.57
CA LYS A 109 -6.89 2.40 21.66
C LYS A 109 -6.19 1.11 21.26
N ASN A 110 -6.75 -0.05 21.63
CA ASN A 110 -6.14 -1.33 21.35
C ASN A 110 -6.41 -1.79 19.91
N VAL A 111 -5.55 -2.67 19.43
CA VAL A 111 -5.68 -3.33 18.13
C VAL A 111 -5.30 -4.79 18.24
N VAL A 112 -5.84 -5.60 17.34
CA VAL A 112 -5.41 -6.97 17.10
C VAL A 112 -4.47 -6.97 15.89
N TRP A 113 -3.23 -7.43 16.10
CA TRP A 113 -2.23 -7.56 15.05
C TRP A 113 -2.30 -8.92 14.37
N ALA A 114 -2.02 -8.96 13.06
CA ALA A 114 -1.83 -10.20 12.32
C ALA A 114 -0.87 -9.99 11.14
N VAL A 115 -0.15 -11.04 10.75
CA VAL A 115 0.52 -11.14 9.45
C VAL A 115 -0.45 -11.81 8.50
N LYS A 116 -0.69 -11.20 7.34
CA LYS A 116 -1.73 -11.66 6.41
C LYS A 116 -1.26 -12.78 5.49
N ASP A 117 -0.01 -12.72 5.06
CA ASP A 117 0.57 -13.67 4.12
C ASP A 117 1.07 -14.91 4.85
N GLU A 118 0.74 -16.09 4.30
CA GLU A 118 1.22 -17.36 4.85
C GLU A 118 2.74 -17.43 4.79
N GLY A 119 3.37 -17.84 5.90
CA GLY A 119 4.83 -17.85 6.01
C GLY A 119 5.48 -16.46 6.10
N GLY A 120 4.70 -15.38 6.21
CA GLY A 120 5.17 -14.00 6.28
C GLY A 120 5.82 -13.56 7.59
N GLY A 121 6.25 -14.50 8.44
CA GLY A 121 6.80 -14.21 9.77
C GLY A 121 5.74 -14.19 10.87
N ALA A 122 6.02 -13.45 11.95
CA ALA A 122 5.12 -13.36 13.11
C ALA A 122 5.10 -11.95 13.68
N ILE A 123 3.94 -11.51 14.19
CA ILE A 123 3.79 -10.25 14.92
C ILE A 123 3.13 -10.50 16.28
N ASP A 124 3.67 -9.90 17.32
CA ASP A 124 3.10 -9.99 18.67
C ASP A 124 2.03 -8.92 18.94
N GLN A 125 1.38 -9.00 20.11
CA GLN A 125 0.34 -8.04 20.52
C GLN A 125 0.89 -6.62 20.75
N ASN A 126 2.20 -6.47 20.95
CA ASN A 126 2.87 -5.17 21.15
C ASN A 126 3.30 -4.53 19.83
N GLY A 127 3.00 -5.17 18.69
CA GLY A 127 3.37 -4.72 17.35
C GLY A 127 4.84 -5.01 16.99
N ILE A 128 5.52 -5.93 17.69
CA ILE A 128 6.87 -6.38 17.33
C ILE A 128 6.74 -7.47 16.28
N TYR A 129 7.16 -7.17 15.06
CA TYR A 129 7.18 -8.08 13.93
C TYR A 129 8.57 -8.69 13.77
N GLN A 130 8.62 -9.99 13.48
CA GLN A 130 9.82 -10.72 13.06
C GLN A 130 9.65 -11.19 11.62
N ALA A 131 10.54 -10.73 10.74
CA ALA A 131 10.57 -11.11 9.33
C ALA A 131 10.87 -12.61 9.17
N PRO A 132 10.32 -13.28 8.14
CA PRO A 132 10.68 -14.64 7.80
C PRO A 132 12.07 -14.72 7.13
N GLU A 133 12.45 -15.93 6.74
CA GLU A 133 13.68 -16.20 5.97
C GLU A 133 13.51 -15.92 4.47
N THR A 134 12.29 -15.99 3.97
CA THR A 134 11.96 -15.82 2.56
C THR A 134 11.90 -14.33 2.22
N ALA A 135 12.60 -13.94 1.17
CA ALA A 135 12.54 -12.58 0.63
C ALA A 135 11.25 -12.41 -0.18
N ASP A 136 10.37 -11.53 0.30
CA ASP A 136 9.13 -11.13 -0.36
C ASP A 136 8.59 -9.84 0.29
N THR A 137 7.45 -9.35 -0.16
CA THR A 137 6.67 -8.30 0.50
C THR A 137 5.54 -8.90 1.32
N TYR A 138 5.54 -8.65 2.63
CA TYR A 138 4.53 -9.14 3.56
C TYR A 138 3.62 -8.02 4.08
N GLU A 139 2.34 -8.32 4.24
CA GLU A 139 1.33 -7.42 4.77
C GLU A 139 1.06 -7.72 6.26
N ILE A 140 1.20 -6.68 7.07
CA ILE A 140 0.81 -6.65 8.49
C ILE A 140 -0.50 -5.88 8.59
N THR A 141 -1.46 -6.41 9.35
CA THR A 141 -2.74 -5.75 9.61
C THR A 141 -2.92 -5.46 11.09
N ALA A 142 -3.53 -4.30 11.40
CA ALA A 142 -4.00 -3.93 12.72
C ALA A 142 -5.51 -3.64 12.67
N THR A 143 -6.29 -4.42 13.41
CA THR A 143 -7.75 -4.28 13.49
C THR A 143 -8.15 -3.67 14.82
N SER A 144 -8.98 -2.62 14.81
CA SER A 144 -9.44 -1.98 16.04
C SER A 144 -10.26 -2.94 16.90
N THR A 145 -10.03 -2.94 18.22
CA THR A 145 -10.89 -3.65 19.17
C THR A 145 -12.20 -2.90 19.43
N ALA A 146 -12.20 -1.58 19.25
CA ALA A 146 -13.37 -0.73 19.40
C ALA A 146 -14.39 -0.92 18.26
N ASP A 147 -13.90 -1.20 17.06
CA ASP A 147 -14.70 -1.50 15.88
C ASP A 147 -13.94 -2.51 15.00
N GLY A 148 -14.33 -3.79 15.08
CA GLY A 148 -13.69 -4.87 14.34
C GLY A 148 -13.84 -4.78 12.82
N SER A 149 -14.64 -3.85 12.30
CA SER A 149 -14.72 -3.56 10.86
C SER A 149 -13.64 -2.59 10.37
N VAL A 150 -12.93 -1.92 11.29
CA VAL A 150 -11.89 -0.94 10.98
C VAL A 150 -10.52 -1.55 11.13
N SER A 151 -9.74 -1.56 10.05
CA SER A 151 -8.35 -2.02 10.05
C SER A 151 -7.44 -1.11 9.23
N ALA A 152 -6.14 -1.23 9.47
CA ALA A 152 -5.08 -0.62 8.67
C ALA A 152 -4.04 -1.68 8.29
N SER A 153 -3.34 -1.44 7.19
CA SER A 153 -2.25 -2.30 6.71
C SER A 153 -0.90 -1.57 6.74
N ALA A 154 0.17 -2.33 6.92
CA ALA A 154 1.55 -1.92 6.69
C ALA A 154 2.28 -3.02 5.91
N TYR A 155 3.29 -2.63 5.14
CA TYR A 155 4.03 -3.53 4.26
C TYR A 155 5.51 -3.63 4.67
N VAL A 156 6.02 -4.85 4.71
CA VAL A 156 7.43 -5.13 4.96
C VAL A 156 8.04 -5.78 3.74
N ILE A 157 9.06 -5.15 3.18
CA ILE A 157 9.89 -5.71 2.12
C ILE A 157 11.06 -6.41 2.80
N VAL A 158 11.17 -7.73 2.61
CA VAL A 158 12.26 -8.53 3.16
C VAL A 158 13.28 -8.83 2.07
N GLU A 159 14.55 -8.51 2.33
CA GLU A 159 15.68 -8.67 1.40
C GLU A 159 16.84 -9.48 1.99
#